data_AF-R0AWS6-F1
#
_entry.id   AF-R0AWS6-F1
#
_cell.length_a   1.000
_cell.length_b   1.000
_cell.length_c   1.000
_cell.angle_alpha   90.00
_cell.angle_beta   90.00
_cell.angle_gamma   90.00
#
_symmetry.space_group_name_H-M   'P 1'
#
loop_
_entity.id
_entity.type
_entity.pdbx_description
1 polymer ?
#
loop_
_entity_poly.entity_id
_entity_poly.type
_entity_poly.pdbx_seq_one_letter_code
_entity_poly.pdbx_strand_id
1 'polypeptide(L)'
;MNTYRTVDLARMFGIHVNTVRLYERYGLIPKAERTQSGYRIFTELHVEQFKLARAALRVEVLQNGLRKQAVTIVKTSASGDFETALKLTKRYSDQVEQEIKHAEEAVRICRRMLAGIKEPCSGKDREQTMYTRKEAAGILGVTIDTLRNWELNGLFSVRRMANGYRVYTGEDIQRLTIIRSLRCANYSLSSILRMLNALSRNPSADIRKIIDTPGEDDDIITACDKLLTSLAEAKENAGYVESQIGKLMEMNRREQL
;
A
#
# COMPACT_ATOMS: atom_id res chain seq x y z
N MET A 1 13.17 -37.89 6.02
CA MET A 1 13.10 -36.44 5.82
C MET A 1 14.47 -35.90 5.47
N ASN A 2 14.57 -35.04 4.46
CA ASN A 2 15.82 -34.36 4.15
C ASN A 2 16.12 -33.33 5.24
N THR A 3 17.38 -33.25 5.65
CA THR A 3 17.87 -32.30 6.65
C THR A 3 18.88 -31.35 6.00
N TYR A 4 18.88 -30.10 6.46
CA TYR A 4 19.67 -29.02 5.89
C TYR A 4 20.40 -28.26 7.00
N ARG A 5 21.62 -27.79 6.73
CA ARG A 5 22.34 -26.88 7.63
C ARG A 5 22.04 -25.43 7.25
N THR A 6 22.40 -24.49 8.12
CA THR A 6 22.21 -23.05 7.85
C THR A 6 22.83 -22.60 6.52
N VAL A 7 23.99 -23.15 6.15
CA VAL A 7 24.67 -22.82 4.88
C VAL A 7 23.90 -23.33 3.66
N ASP A 8 23.19 -24.45 3.79
CA ASP A 8 22.44 -25.06 2.70
C ASP A 8 21.19 -24.20 2.40
N LEU A 9 20.47 -23.72 3.43
CA LEU A 9 19.39 -22.73 3.28
C LEU A 9 19.91 -21.41 2.69
N ALA A 10 21.03 -20.91 3.20
CA ALA A 10 21.62 -19.67 2.73
C ALA A 10 21.92 -19.70 1.22
N ARG A 11 22.51 -20.81 0.74
CA ARG A 11 22.76 -21.03 -0.70
C ARG A 11 21.46 -21.17 -1.49
N MET A 12 20.50 -21.96 -1.00
CA MET A 12 19.21 -22.19 -1.67
C MET A 12 18.45 -20.88 -1.92
N PHE A 13 18.53 -19.94 -0.98
CA PHE A 13 17.81 -18.66 -1.04
C PHE A 13 18.68 -17.48 -1.51
N GLY A 14 19.96 -17.69 -1.82
CA GLY A 14 20.88 -16.63 -2.24
C GLY A 14 21.06 -15.53 -1.19
N ILE A 15 21.15 -15.89 0.09
CA ILE A 15 21.26 -14.95 1.22
C ILE A 15 22.45 -15.30 2.11
N HIS A 16 22.86 -14.34 2.93
CA HIS A 16 23.90 -14.58 3.94
C HIS A 16 23.37 -15.50 5.06
N VAL A 17 24.25 -16.33 5.65
CA VAL A 17 23.90 -17.26 6.75
C VAL A 17 23.32 -16.54 7.97
N ASN A 18 23.73 -15.30 8.25
CA ASN A 18 23.16 -14.49 9.33
C ASN A 18 21.71 -14.09 9.06
N THR A 19 21.30 -13.96 7.79
CA THR A 19 19.91 -13.67 7.43
C THR A 19 19.01 -14.86 7.77
N VAL A 20 19.46 -16.09 7.52
CA VAL A 20 18.73 -17.31 7.96
C VAL A 20 18.55 -17.31 9.49
N ARG A 21 19.61 -16.98 10.23
CA ARG A 21 19.56 -16.86 11.70
C ARG A 21 18.63 -15.73 12.17
N LEU A 22 18.52 -14.65 11.40
CA LEU A 22 17.64 -13.53 11.70
C LEU A 22 16.17 -13.93 11.56
N TYR A 23 15.84 -14.68 10.50
CA TYR A 23 14.50 -15.22 10.30
C TYR A 23 14.07 -16.12 11.46
N GLU A 24 14.96 -17.02 11.89
CA GLU A 24 14.73 -17.86 13.08
C GLU A 24 14.54 -17.01 14.33
N ARG A 25 15.45 -16.06 14.59
CA ARG A 25 15.42 -15.18 15.77
C ARG A 25 14.13 -14.37 15.87
N TYR A 26 13.62 -13.89 14.75
CA TYR A 26 12.38 -13.11 14.70
C TYR A 26 11.11 -13.97 14.60
N GLY A 27 11.24 -15.29 14.61
CA GLY A 27 10.11 -16.22 14.53
C GLY A 27 9.40 -16.19 13.18
N LEU A 28 10.12 -15.88 12.10
CA LEU A 28 9.59 -15.95 10.73
C LEU A 28 9.65 -17.37 10.16
N ILE A 29 10.49 -18.20 10.76
CA ILE A 29 10.57 -19.65 10.53
C ILE A 29 10.55 -20.36 11.90
N PRO A 30 10.23 -21.67 11.96
CA PRO A 30 10.22 -22.41 13.20
C PRO A 30 11.64 -22.46 13.79
N LYS A 31 11.74 -22.71 15.10
CA LYS A 31 13.04 -22.90 15.74
C LYS A 31 13.70 -24.17 15.19
N ALA A 32 14.94 -24.03 14.75
CA ALA A 32 15.68 -25.18 14.23
C ALA A 32 16.03 -26.13 15.40
N GLU A 33 15.93 -27.43 15.13
CA GLU A 33 16.50 -28.44 16.01
C GLU A 33 18.02 -28.34 16.02
N ARG A 34 18.65 -28.97 17.02
CA ARG A 34 20.12 -28.99 17.13
C ARG A 34 20.65 -30.41 17.14
N THR A 35 21.78 -30.62 16.48
CA THR A 35 22.59 -31.83 16.64
C THR A 35 23.07 -31.96 18.08
N GLN A 36 23.54 -33.16 18.47
CA GLN A 36 24.26 -33.35 19.74
C GLN A 36 25.49 -32.43 19.87
N SER A 37 26.13 -32.10 18.75
CA SER A 37 27.24 -31.14 18.64
C SER A 37 26.80 -29.67 18.63
N GLY A 38 25.50 -29.37 18.72
CA GLY A 38 24.96 -28.01 18.85
C GLY A 38 24.71 -27.25 17.53
N TYR A 39 24.91 -27.88 16.36
CA TYR A 39 24.63 -27.27 15.06
C TYR A 39 23.15 -27.31 14.73
N ARG A 40 22.64 -26.26 14.06
CA ARG A 40 21.24 -26.18 13.63
C ARG A 40 20.92 -27.15 12.50
N ILE A 41 19.81 -27.86 12.64
CA ILE A 41 19.21 -28.71 11.64
C ILE A 41 17.88 -28.10 11.21
N PHE A 42 17.71 -27.91 9.91
CA PHE A 42 16.48 -27.49 9.27
C PHE A 42 15.88 -28.66 8.49
N THR A 43 14.57 -28.65 8.34
CA THR A 43 13.79 -29.67 7.62
C THR A 43 13.13 -29.07 6.38
N GLU A 44 12.47 -29.90 5.58
CA GLU A 44 11.66 -29.42 4.45
C GLU A 44 10.57 -28.42 4.89
N LEU A 45 9.98 -28.62 6.09
CA LEU A 45 9.02 -27.66 6.68
C LEU A 45 9.63 -26.26 6.81
N HIS A 46 10.90 -26.17 7.23
CA HIS A 46 11.60 -24.89 7.34
C HIS A 46 11.83 -24.24 5.98
N VAL A 47 12.13 -25.03 4.94
CA VAL A 47 12.30 -24.54 3.56
C VAL A 47 10.99 -23.95 3.05
N GLU A 48 9.88 -24.65 3.22
CA GLU A 48 8.56 -24.19 2.77
C GLU A 48 8.07 -22.97 3.54
N GLN A 49 8.31 -22.91 4.86
CA GLN A 49 8.02 -21.74 5.67
C GLN A 49 8.92 -20.55 5.30
N PHE A 50 10.17 -20.78 4.88
CA PHE A 50 11.05 -19.73 4.37
C PHE A 50 10.51 -19.13 3.06
N LYS A 51 10.04 -19.99 2.14
CA LYS A 51 9.37 -19.55 0.90
C LYS A 51 8.14 -18.70 1.20
N LEU A 52 7.31 -19.14 2.14
CA LEU A 52 6.15 -18.37 2.62
C LEU A 52 6.56 -17.00 3.17
N ALA A 53 7.55 -16.97 4.07
CA ALA A 53 8.02 -15.74 4.70
C ALA A 53 8.54 -14.75 3.65
N ARG A 54 9.31 -15.22 2.66
CA ARG A 54 9.80 -14.38 1.56
C ARG A 54 8.67 -13.86 0.69
N ALA A 55 7.72 -14.71 0.31
CA ALA A 55 6.60 -14.29 -0.51
C ALA A 55 5.76 -13.23 0.21
N ALA A 56 5.31 -13.51 1.45
CA ALA A 56 4.49 -12.60 2.24
C ALA A 56 5.18 -11.23 2.47
N LEU A 57 6.50 -11.21 2.60
CA LEU A 57 7.26 -9.99 2.87
C LEU A 57 7.80 -9.29 1.61
N ARG A 58 7.61 -9.85 0.41
CA ARG A 58 8.08 -9.28 -0.86
C ARG A 58 7.33 -8.01 -1.25
N VAL A 59 6.01 -7.97 -0.99
CA VAL A 59 5.19 -6.83 -1.41
C VAL A 59 5.29 -5.71 -0.38
N GLU A 60 5.65 -4.52 -0.85
CA GLU A 60 5.84 -3.32 -0.03
C GLU A 60 4.52 -2.60 0.26
N VAL A 61 3.49 -3.32 0.71
CA VAL A 61 2.21 -2.68 1.04
C VAL A 61 2.30 -2.02 2.42
N LEU A 62 2.30 -0.69 2.44
CA LEU A 62 2.47 0.10 3.67
C LEU A 62 1.14 0.59 4.26
N GLN A 63 0.04 0.49 3.51
CA GLN A 63 -1.23 1.07 3.89
C GLN A 63 -1.98 0.24 4.94
N ASN A 64 -2.73 0.93 5.80
CA ASN A 64 -3.77 0.37 6.67
C ASN A 64 -3.36 -0.87 7.50
N GLY A 65 -2.08 -0.97 7.86
CA GLY A 65 -1.57 -2.08 8.67
C GLY A 65 -1.38 -3.40 7.93
N LEU A 66 -1.49 -3.42 6.59
CA LEU A 66 -1.32 -4.61 5.76
C LEU A 66 0.04 -5.28 5.98
N ARG A 67 1.13 -4.49 6.07
CA ARG A 67 2.45 -5.03 6.42
C ARG A 67 2.48 -5.77 7.76
N LYS A 68 1.80 -5.22 8.77
CA LYS A 68 1.73 -5.82 10.11
C LYS A 68 0.95 -7.13 10.04
N GLN A 69 -0.16 -7.17 9.29
CA GLN A 69 -0.94 -8.40 9.07
C GLN A 69 -0.12 -9.48 8.38
N ALA A 70 0.63 -9.15 7.31
CA ALA A 70 1.51 -10.08 6.62
C ALA A 70 2.56 -10.69 7.58
N VAL A 71 3.20 -9.86 8.41
CA VAL A 71 4.14 -10.35 9.44
C VAL A 71 3.45 -11.26 10.45
N THR A 72 2.23 -10.92 10.89
CA THR A 72 1.45 -11.78 11.80
C THR A 72 1.16 -13.14 11.16
N ILE A 73 0.70 -13.18 9.91
CA ILE A 73 0.45 -14.43 9.16
C ILE A 73 1.69 -15.32 9.17
N VAL A 74 2.85 -14.74 8.80
CA VAL A 74 4.12 -15.48 8.75
C VAL A 74 4.49 -16.06 10.12
N LYS A 75 4.39 -15.25 11.18
CA LYS A 75 4.72 -15.69 12.54
C LYS A 75 3.77 -16.76 13.07
N THR A 76 2.47 -16.63 12.81
CA THR A 76 1.46 -17.62 13.20
C THR A 76 1.67 -18.95 12.46
N SER A 77 2.03 -18.90 11.18
CA SER A 77 2.43 -20.09 10.41
C SER A 77 3.72 -20.71 10.98
N ALA A 78 4.71 -19.89 11.33
CA ALA A 78 5.98 -20.35 11.90
C ALA A 78 5.83 -21.00 13.29
N SER A 79 4.78 -20.67 14.05
CA SER A 79 4.45 -21.33 15.32
C SER A 79 3.67 -22.65 15.16
N GLY A 80 3.34 -23.05 13.93
CA GLY A 80 2.59 -24.27 13.63
C GLY A 80 1.06 -24.11 13.68
N ASP A 81 0.54 -22.91 13.92
CA ASP A 81 -0.90 -22.64 13.93
C ASP A 81 -1.38 -22.28 12.50
N PHE A 82 -1.40 -23.29 11.64
CA PHE A 82 -1.74 -23.10 10.23
C PHE A 82 -3.22 -22.72 10.02
N GLU A 83 -4.13 -23.17 10.88
CA GLU A 83 -5.55 -22.83 10.79
C GLU A 83 -5.80 -21.33 11.02
N THR A 84 -5.18 -20.78 12.08
CA THR A 84 -5.28 -19.33 12.33
C THR A 84 -4.55 -18.55 11.24
N ALA A 85 -3.40 -19.04 10.75
CA ALA A 85 -2.68 -18.40 9.65
C ALA A 85 -3.53 -18.32 8.37
N LEU A 86 -4.29 -19.36 8.02
CA LEU A 86 -5.24 -19.35 6.90
C LEU A 86 -6.36 -18.32 7.10
N LYS A 87 -6.98 -18.28 8.29
CA LYS A 87 -8.03 -17.29 8.62
C LYS A 87 -7.51 -15.85 8.51
N LEU A 88 -6.29 -15.61 9.01
CA LEU A 88 -5.63 -14.31 8.90
C LEU A 88 -5.33 -13.94 7.44
N THR A 89 -4.92 -14.92 6.62
CA THR A 89 -4.62 -14.72 5.20
C THR A 89 -5.88 -14.36 4.41
N LYS A 90 -7.01 -15.00 4.69
CA LYS A 90 -8.31 -14.64 4.09
C LYS A 90 -8.71 -13.21 4.44
N ARG A 91 -8.65 -12.84 5.73
CA ARG A 91 -8.92 -11.47 6.17
C ARG A 91 -7.99 -10.45 5.51
N TYR A 92 -6.71 -10.78 5.36
CA TYR A 92 -5.74 -9.95 4.65
C TYR A 92 -6.13 -9.77 3.18
N SER A 93 -6.49 -10.84 2.48
CA SER A 93 -6.96 -10.79 1.09
C SER A 93 -8.21 -9.92 0.93
N ASP A 94 -9.19 -10.06 1.82
CA ASP A 94 -10.41 -9.24 1.83
C ASP A 94 -10.09 -7.75 2.03
N GLN A 95 -9.15 -7.44 2.95
CA GLN A 95 -8.72 -6.06 3.18
C GLN A 95 -8.02 -5.49 1.94
N VAL A 96 -7.11 -6.24 1.31
CA VAL A 96 -6.45 -5.81 0.07
C VAL A 96 -7.47 -5.52 -1.01
N GLU A 97 -8.49 -6.36 -1.17
CA GLU A 97 -9.54 -6.12 -2.15
C GLU A 97 -10.38 -4.87 -1.84
N GLN A 98 -10.67 -4.61 -0.56
CA GLN A 98 -11.32 -3.37 -0.15
C GLN A 98 -10.47 -2.15 -0.47
N GLU A 99 -9.15 -2.20 -0.22
CA GLU A 99 -8.24 -1.10 -0.59
C GLU A 99 -8.22 -0.85 -2.09
N ILE A 100 -8.21 -1.91 -2.92
CA ILE A 100 -8.32 -1.76 -4.38
C ILE A 100 -9.63 -1.07 -4.75
N LYS A 101 -10.77 -1.52 -4.19
CA LYS A 101 -12.08 -0.92 -4.46
C LYS A 101 -12.11 0.57 -4.05
N HIS A 102 -11.54 0.92 -2.91
CA HIS A 102 -11.45 2.31 -2.45
C HIS A 102 -10.55 3.17 -3.37
N ALA A 103 -9.40 2.66 -3.79
CA ALA A 103 -8.49 3.33 -4.70
C ALA A 103 -9.12 3.59 -6.08
N GLU A 104 -9.88 2.62 -6.60
CA GLU A 104 -10.63 2.75 -7.85
C GLU A 104 -11.82 3.72 -7.74
N GLU A 105 -12.55 3.66 -6.63
CA GLU A 105 -13.65 4.59 -6.34
C GLU A 105 -13.16 6.03 -6.34
N ALA A 106 -12.03 6.30 -5.68
CA ALA A 106 -11.44 7.62 -5.63
C ALA A 106 -11.10 8.13 -7.03
N VAL A 107 -10.49 7.31 -7.89
CA VAL A 107 -10.22 7.65 -9.29
C VAL A 107 -11.51 7.95 -10.06
N ARG A 108 -12.57 7.16 -9.84
CA ARG A 108 -13.87 7.38 -10.50
C ARG A 108 -14.55 8.67 -10.05
N ILE A 109 -14.53 8.97 -8.75
CA ILE A 109 -15.03 10.24 -8.20
C ILE A 109 -14.25 11.40 -8.81
N CYS A 110 -12.93 11.31 -8.87
CA CYS A 110 -12.09 12.34 -9.47
C CYS A 110 -12.46 12.59 -10.94
N ARG A 111 -12.62 11.54 -11.76
CA ARG A 111 -13.07 11.65 -13.16
C ARG A 111 -14.42 12.39 -13.28
N ARG A 112 -15.39 12.03 -12.44
CA ARG A 112 -16.72 12.65 -12.44
C ARG A 112 -16.69 14.12 -12.01
N MET A 113 -15.91 14.44 -10.97
CA MET A 113 -15.73 15.84 -10.53
C MET A 113 -15.08 16.67 -11.63
N LEU A 114 -14.09 16.12 -12.34
CA LEU A 114 -13.44 16.79 -13.46
C LEU A 114 -14.35 16.95 -14.70
N ALA A 115 -15.23 15.98 -14.97
CA ALA A 115 -16.22 16.08 -16.03
C ALA A 115 -17.30 17.15 -15.71
N GLY A 116 -17.75 17.22 -14.46
CA GLY A 116 -18.71 18.22 -13.99
C GLY A 116 -18.19 19.67 -13.99
N ILE A 117 -16.88 19.89 -14.18
CA ILE A 117 -16.30 21.22 -14.41
C ILE A 117 -16.66 21.75 -15.80
N LYS A 118 -16.95 20.88 -16.77
CA LYS A 118 -17.20 21.26 -18.18
C LYS A 118 -18.62 21.73 -18.47
N GLU A 119 -19.61 21.46 -17.62
CA GLU A 119 -20.94 22.05 -17.81
C GLU A 119 -20.95 23.47 -17.25
N PRO A 120 -21.16 24.51 -18.09
CA PRO A 120 -21.41 25.84 -17.58
C PRO A 120 -22.77 25.79 -16.90
N CYS A 121 -22.79 25.70 -15.56
CA CYS A 121 -24.02 25.87 -14.80
C CYS A 121 -24.61 27.24 -15.16
N SER A 122 -25.69 27.23 -15.93
CA SER A 122 -26.51 28.39 -16.26
C SER A 122 -27.23 28.83 -14.99
N GLY A 123 -26.56 29.60 -14.14
CA GLY A 123 -27.13 30.18 -12.93
C GLY A 123 -26.21 31.27 -12.42
N LYS A 124 -26.77 32.45 -12.17
CA LYS A 124 -26.10 33.67 -11.69
C LYS A 124 -25.50 33.56 -10.27
N ASP A 125 -25.31 32.35 -9.73
CA ASP A 125 -24.91 32.09 -8.35
C ASP A 125 -23.42 31.73 -8.16
N ARG A 126 -22.61 31.73 -9.23
CA ARG A 126 -21.13 31.69 -9.10
C ARG A 126 -20.52 33.08 -8.81
N GLU A 127 -21.26 33.94 -8.13
CA GLU A 127 -20.71 35.16 -7.53
C GLU A 127 -19.73 34.78 -6.40
N GLN A 128 -18.45 34.67 -6.76
CA GLN A 128 -17.28 35.00 -5.94
C GLN A 128 -17.30 34.61 -4.44
N THR A 129 -17.86 33.47 -4.05
CA THR A 129 -17.70 33.00 -2.67
C THR A 129 -16.22 32.67 -2.45
N MET A 130 -15.54 33.58 -1.76
CA MET A 130 -14.15 33.43 -1.35
C MET A 130 -14.12 32.92 0.08
N TYR A 131 -13.40 31.83 0.29
CA TYR A 131 -13.22 31.24 1.59
C TYR A 131 -11.85 31.63 2.14
N THR A 132 -11.80 31.89 3.43
CA THR A 132 -10.55 31.93 4.18
C THR A 132 -9.96 30.53 4.29
N ARG A 133 -8.66 30.45 4.63
CA ARG A 133 -8.02 29.15 4.87
C ARG A 133 -8.74 28.30 5.94
N LYS A 134 -9.28 28.95 6.98
CA LYS A 134 -9.99 28.27 8.08
C LYS A 134 -11.30 27.66 7.58
N GLU A 135 -12.06 28.41 6.79
CA GLU A 135 -13.32 27.93 6.19
C GLU A 135 -13.06 26.82 5.19
N ALA A 136 -12.07 26.98 4.30
CA ALA A 136 -11.68 25.93 3.35
C ALA A 136 -11.30 24.62 4.08
N ALA A 137 -10.50 24.72 5.15
CA ALA A 137 -10.13 23.58 5.99
C ALA A 137 -11.37 22.93 6.63
N GLY A 138 -12.30 23.74 7.15
CA GLY A 138 -13.57 23.28 7.71
C GLY A 138 -14.45 22.55 6.71
N ILE A 139 -14.65 23.12 5.51
CA ILE A 139 -15.45 22.52 4.42
C ILE A 139 -14.86 21.16 4.01
N LEU A 140 -13.54 21.08 3.92
CA LEU A 140 -12.83 19.86 3.53
C LEU A 140 -12.68 18.86 4.68
N GLY A 141 -12.96 19.25 5.92
CA GLY A 141 -12.71 18.42 7.10
C GLY A 141 -11.23 18.07 7.29
N VAL A 142 -10.32 18.97 6.95
CA VAL A 142 -8.87 18.80 7.12
C VAL A 142 -8.29 19.89 8.02
N THR A 143 -7.06 19.70 8.51
CA THR A 143 -6.37 20.74 9.26
C THR A 143 -5.85 21.84 8.34
N ILE A 144 -5.64 23.02 8.91
CA ILE A 144 -4.98 24.15 8.23
C ILE A 144 -3.57 23.76 7.74
N ASP A 145 -2.85 22.97 8.54
CA ASP A 145 -1.52 22.48 8.18
C ASP A 145 -1.55 21.49 7.01
N THR A 146 -2.61 20.68 6.88
CA THR A 146 -2.80 19.83 5.69
C THR A 146 -2.91 20.67 4.43
N LEU A 147 -3.69 21.76 4.44
CA LEU A 147 -3.77 22.69 3.30
C LEU A 147 -2.42 23.35 3.01
N ARG A 148 -1.70 23.77 4.05
CA ARG A 148 -0.34 24.32 3.91
C ARG A 148 0.62 23.32 3.30
N ASN A 149 0.58 22.06 3.74
CA ASN A 149 1.41 21.00 3.22
C ASN A 149 1.13 20.74 1.72
N TRP A 150 -0.15 20.71 1.32
CA TRP A 150 -0.52 20.55 -0.08
C TRP A 150 -0.09 21.74 -0.95
N GLU A 151 -0.14 22.98 -0.43
CA GLU A 151 0.39 24.19 -1.09
C GLU A 151 1.91 24.07 -1.28
N LEU A 152 2.64 23.64 -0.25
CA LEU A 152 4.09 23.45 -0.29
C LEU A 152 4.54 22.34 -1.24
N ASN A 153 3.76 21.27 -1.38
CA ASN A 153 4.03 20.19 -2.33
C ASN A 153 3.53 20.52 -3.76
N GLY A 154 3.09 21.76 -4.01
CA GLY A 154 2.71 22.22 -5.36
C GLY A 154 1.39 21.65 -5.88
N LEU A 155 0.58 21.00 -5.04
CA LEU A 155 -0.69 20.42 -5.48
C LEU A 155 -1.71 21.48 -5.88
N PHE A 156 -1.60 22.68 -5.34
CA PHE A 156 -2.37 23.85 -5.72
C PHE A 156 -1.62 25.12 -5.34
N SER A 157 -2.03 26.24 -5.93
CA SER A 157 -1.50 27.57 -5.59
C SER A 157 -2.65 28.47 -5.17
N VAL A 158 -2.56 29.03 -3.97
CA VAL A 158 -3.61 29.89 -3.42
C VAL A 158 -3.40 31.34 -3.86
N ARG A 159 -4.50 32.00 -4.23
CA ARG A 159 -4.47 33.44 -4.54
C ARG A 159 -4.34 34.27 -3.27
N ARG A 160 -3.75 35.45 -3.43
CA ARG A 160 -3.66 36.45 -2.37
C ARG A 160 -4.39 37.72 -2.78
N MET A 161 -5.16 38.27 -1.84
CA MET A 161 -5.73 39.60 -1.98
C MET A 161 -4.63 40.67 -1.86
N ALA A 162 -4.96 41.91 -2.23
CA ALA A 162 -4.04 43.05 -2.12
C ALA A 162 -3.50 43.27 -0.70
N ASN A 163 -4.27 42.90 0.32
CA ASN A 163 -3.89 42.93 1.73
C ASN A 163 -3.03 41.73 2.19
N GLY A 164 -2.62 40.84 1.26
CA GLY A 164 -1.76 39.69 1.52
C GLY A 164 -2.47 38.45 2.08
N TYR A 165 -3.78 38.51 2.34
CA TYR A 165 -4.56 37.38 2.84
C TYR A 165 -4.82 36.34 1.75
N ARG A 166 -4.81 35.07 2.15
CA ARG A 166 -5.08 33.93 1.27
C ARG A 166 -6.57 33.73 1.09
N VAL A 167 -6.98 33.59 -0.16
CA VAL A 167 -8.37 33.37 -0.55
C VAL A 167 -8.51 32.16 -1.46
N TYR A 168 -9.53 31.37 -1.17
CA TYR A 168 -9.84 30.12 -1.85
C TYR A 168 -11.17 30.30 -2.57
N THR A 169 -11.23 30.02 -3.86
CA THR A 169 -12.48 30.07 -4.62
C THR A 169 -13.20 28.72 -4.62
N GLY A 170 -14.45 28.68 -5.09
CA GLY A 170 -15.16 27.41 -5.28
C GLY A 170 -14.40 26.40 -6.15
N GLU A 171 -13.65 26.87 -7.14
CA GLU A 171 -12.75 26.03 -7.94
C GLU A 171 -11.60 25.43 -7.11
N ASP A 172 -10.99 26.24 -6.22
CA ASP A 172 -9.98 25.75 -5.30
C ASP A 172 -10.57 24.68 -4.36
N ILE A 173 -11.79 24.89 -3.85
CA ILE A 173 -12.48 23.91 -3.00
C ILE A 173 -12.73 22.60 -3.75
N GLN A 174 -13.15 22.65 -5.02
CA GLN A 174 -13.33 21.44 -5.84
C GLN A 174 -12.00 20.71 -6.08
N ARG A 175 -10.94 21.43 -6.45
CA ARG A 175 -9.60 20.85 -6.62
C ARG A 175 -9.09 20.20 -5.33
N LEU A 176 -9.25 20.89 -4.19
CA LEU A 176 -8.85 20.39 -2.89
C LEU A 176 -9.70 19.18 -2.45
N THR A 177 -10.96 19.11 -2.87
CA THR A 177 -11.82 17.94 -2.63
C THR A 177 -11.31 16.72 -3.40
N ILE A 178 -10.86 16.89 -4.65
CA ILE A 178 -10.20 15.84 -5.45
C ILE A 178 -8.93 15.36 -4.73
N ILE A 179 -8.05 16.28 -4.33
CA ILE A 179 -6.81 15.96 -3.61
C ILE A 179 -7.13 15.18 -2.33
N ARG A 180 -8.12 15.63 -1.55
CA ARG A 180 -8.55 14.96 -0.33
C ARG A 180 -9.02 13.53 -0.60
N SER A 181 -9.90 13.33 -1.58
CA SER A 181 -10.43 12.00 -1.94
C SER A 181 -9.31 11.01 -2.30
N LEU A 182 -8.33 11.45 -3.09
CA LEU A 182 -7.18 10.63 -3.45
C LEU A 182 -6.25 10.35 -2.26
N ARG A 183 -6.06 11.33 -1.36
CA ARG A 183 -5.27 11.15 -0.14
C ARG A 183 -5.93 10.17 0.84
N CYS A 184 -7.25 10.21 0.99
CA CYS A 184 -8.00 9.23 1.78
C CYS A 184 -7.91 7.82 1.18
N ALA A 185 -7.74 7.70 -0.13
CA ALA A 185 -7.50 6.45 -0.83
C ALA A 185 -6.00 6.07 -0.93
N ASN A 186 -5.14 6.67 -0.10
CA ASN A 186 -3.72 6.35 0.04
C ASN A 186 -2.80 6.65 -1.17
N TYR A 187 -3.26 7.36 -2.20
CA TYR A 187 -2.37 7.82 -3.28
C TYR A 187 -1.35 8.84 -2.77
N SER A 188 -0.07 8.71 -3.15
CA SER A 188 0.98 9.64 -2.73
C SER A 188 0.72 11.07 -3.23
N LEU A 189 1.35 12.07 -2.58
CA LEU A 189 1.29 13.46 -3.07
C LEU A 189 1.92 13.56 -4.47
N SER A 190 2.99 12.81 -4.75
CA SER A 190 3.65 12.75 -6.05
C SER A 190 2.72 12.21 -7.13
N SER A 191 2.01 11.09 -6.89
CA SER A 191 0.98 10.56 -7.80
C SER A 191 -0.11 11.58 -8.11
N ILE A 192 -0.60 12.27 -7.08
CA ILE A 192 -1.64 13.30 -7.25
C ILE A 192 -1.10 14.48 -8.06
N LEU A 193 0.13 14.93 -7.78
CA LEU A 193 0.77 16.01 -8.52
C LEU A 193 0.97 15.64 -10.01
N ARG A 194 1.48 14.42 -10.29
CA ARG A 194 1.62 13.89 -11.66
C ARG A 194 0.29 13.90 -12.39
N MET A 195 -0.77 13.40 -11.74
CA MET A 195 -2.13 13.41 -12.29
C MET A 195 -2.61 14.84 -12.62
N LEU A 196 -2.48 15.78 -11.67
CA LEU A 196 -2.94 17.16 -11.87
C LEU A 196 -2.16 17.87 -12.99
N ASN A 197 -0.85 17.65 -13.09
CA ASN A 197 -0.01 18.19 -14.15
C ASN A 197 -0.39 17.63 -15.51
N ALA A 198 -0.61 16.31 -15.62
CA ALA A 198 -1.02 15.69 -16.87
C ALA A 198 -2.38 16.20 -17.36
N LEU A 199 -3.35 16.36 -16.44
CA LEU A 199 -4.67 16.89 -16.76
C LEU A 199 -4.65 18.36 -17.20
N SER A 200 -3.74 19.16 -16.66
CA SER A 200 -3.57 20.56 -17.09
C SER A 200 -3.12 20.67 -18.55
N ARG A 201 -2.38 19.67 -19.06
CA ARG A 201 -1.89 19.60 -20.44
C ARG A 201 -2.88 18.91 -21.38
N ASN A 202 -3.52 17.84 -20.90
CA ASN A 202 -4.51 17.07 -21.64
C ASN A 202 -5.68 16.68 -20.71
N PRO A 203 -6.82 17.40 -20.78
CA PRO A 203 -8.00 17.10 -19.97
C PRO A 203 -8.64 15.73 -20.20
N SER A 204 -8.29 15.05 -21.30
CA SER A 204 -8.78 13.71 -21.67
C SER A 204 -7.80 12.60 -21.30
N ALA A 205 -6.73 12.90 -20.57
CA ALA A 205 -5.71 11.93 -20.20
C ALA A 205 -6.26 10.83 -19.27
N ASP A 206 -5.71 9.63 -19.38
CA ASP A 206 -6.14 8.50 -18.55
C ASP A 206 -5.60 8.63 -17.12
N ILE A 207 -6.45 9.18 -16.24
CA ILE A 207 -6.17 9.36 -14.81
C ILE A 207 -5.68 8.08 -14.14
N ARG A 208 -6.33 6.93 -14.43
CA ARG A 208 -6.03 5.67 -13.77
C ARG A 208 -4.60 5.24 -14.09
N LYS A 209 -4.19 5.35 -15.34
CA LYS A 209 -2.84 5.03 -15.77
C LYS A 209 -1.81 5.99 -15.13
N ILE A 210 -2.06 7.29 -15.21
CA ILE A 210 -1.11 8.31 -14.75
C ILE A 210 -0.86 8.24 -13.24
N ILE A 211 -1.92 8.08 -12.44
CA ILE A 211 -1.78 8.10 -10.98
C ILE A 211 -1.00 6.90 -10.44
N ASP A 212 -0.96 5.80 -11.20
CA ASP A 212 -0.30 4.54 -10.86
C ASP A 212 1.06 4.34 -11.58
N THR A 213 1.47 5.31 -12.42
CA THR A 213 2.73 5.24 -13.17
C THR A 213 3.67 6.35 -12.69
N PRO A 214 4.75 6.02 -11.97
CA PRO A 214 5.83 6.95 -11.66
C PRO A 214 6.49 7.51 -12.93
N GLY A 215 7.00 8.74 -12.86
CA GLY A 215 7.77 9.35 -13.95
C GLY A 215 9.19 8.81 -14.03
N GLU A 216 9.85 9.00 -15.17
CA GLU A 216 11.26 8.59 -15.35
C GLU A 216 12.22 9.35 -14.44
N ASP A 217 11.86 10.59 -14.06
CA ASP A 217 12.64 11.46 -13.17
C ASP A 217 12.28 11.30 -11.67
N ASP A 218 11.45 10.31 -11.29
CA ASP A 218 11.08 10.08 -9.88
C ASP A 218 12.22 9.35 -9.14
N ASP A 219 13.03 10.08 -8.37
CA ASP A 219 14.18 9.53 -7.62
C ASP A 219 13.77 8.54 -6.50
N ILE A 220 12.63 8.77 -5.85
CA ILE A 220 12.13 7.94 -4.74
C ILE A 220 10.72 7.47 -5.07
N ILE A 221 10.61 6.19 -5.44
CA ILE A 221 9.34 5.54 -5.75
C ILE A 221 8.92 4.66 -4.58
N THR A 222 7.69 4.86 -4.12
CA THR A 222 7.08 4.05 -3.05
C THR A 222 5.91 3.22 -3.60
N ALA A 223 5.43 2.25 -2.81
CA ALA A 223 4.22 1.52 -3.17
C ALA A 223 2.98 2.42 -3.32
N CYS A 224 2.95 3.61 -2.70
CA CYS A 224 1.86 4.57 -2.88
C CYS A 224 1.92 5.30 -4.23
N ASP A 225 3.07 5.27 -4.93
CA ASP A 225 3.25 5.87 -6.25
C ASP A 225 2.74 4.97 -7.39
N LYS A 226 2.66 3.66 -7.09
CA LYS A 226 2.10 2.59 -7.91
C LYS A 226 1.09 1.78 -7.09
N LEU A 227 0.14 2.48 -6.46
CA LEU A 227 -0.79 1.94 -5.48
C LEU A 227 -1.60 0.76 -5.99
N LEU A 228 -2.27 0.90 -7.14
CA LEU A 228 -3.13 -0.14 -7.70
C LEU A 228 -2.29 -1.34 -8.13
N THR A 229 -1.14 -1.11 -8.77
CA THR A 229 -0.19 -2.17 -9.12
C THR A 229 0.30 -2.92 -7.88
N SER A 230 0.72 -2.19 -6.83
CA SER A 230 1.23 -2.79 -5.59
C SER A 230 0.15 -3.59 -4.84
N LEU A 231 -1.10 -3.11 -4.83
CA LEU A 231 -2.23 -3.83 -4.24
C LEU A 231 -2.63 -5.06 -5.06
N ALA A 232 -2.55 -4.99 -6.40
CA ALA A 232 -2.79 -6.15 -7.27
C ALA A 232 -1.74 -7.25 -7.05
N GLU A 233 -0.45 -6.88 -7.00
CA GLU A 233 0.64 -7.78 -6.62
C GLU A 233 0.41 -8.38 -5.22
N ALA A 234 -0.08 -7.58 -4.26
CA ALA A 234 -0.40 -8.05 -2.92
C ALA A 234 -1.51 -9.10 -2.91
N LYS A 235 -2.55 -8.92 -3.74
CA LYS A 235 -3.67 -9.84 -3.87
C LYS A 235 -3.22 -11.17 -4.47
N GLU A 236 -2.46 -11.14 -5.55
CA GLU A 236 -1.90 -12.36 -6.16
C GLU A 236 -1.00 -13.10 -5.16
N ASN A 237 -0.12 -12.36 -4.48
CA ASN A 237 0.78 -12.90 -3.49
C ASN A 237 0.04 -13.51 -2.28
N ALA A 238 -1.11 -12.96 -1.89
CA ALA A 238 -1.96 -13.54 -0.84
C ALA A 238 -2.47 -14.94 -1.23
N GLY A 239 -2.86 -15.15 -2.49
CA GLY A 239 -3.26 -16.46 -2.99
C GLY A 239 -2.13 -17.49 -2.97
N TYR A 240 -0.91 -17.07 -3.30
CA TYR A 240 0.28 -17.91 -3.12
C TYR A 240 0.52 -18.26 -1.65
N VAL A 241 0.45 -17.28 -0.75
CA VAL A 241 0.63 -17.50 0.69
C VAL A 241 -0.42 -18.47 1.24
N GLU A 242 -1.69 -18.33 0.88
CA GLU A 242 -2.75 -19.24 1.29
C GLU A 242 -2.47 -20.69 0.85
N SER A 243 -2.11 -20.88 -0.42
CA SER A 243 -1.73 -22.19 -0.98
C SER A 243 -0.54 -22.80 -0.22
N GLN A 244 0.44 -21.96 0.12
CA GLN A 244 1.65 -22.38 0.80
C GLN A 244 1.41 -22.76 2.27
N ILE A 245 0.51 -22.06 2.97
CA ILE A 245 0.06 -22.46 4.31
C ILE A 245 -0.66 -23.81 4.25
N GLY A 246 -1.52 -24.02 3.25
CA GLY A 246 -2.20 -25.29 3.03
C GLY A 246 -1.21 -26.45 2.85
N LYS A 247 -0.15 -26.23 2.05
CA LYS A 247 0.94 -27.21 1.90
C LYS A 247 1.66 -27.50 3.23
N LEU A 248 1.99 -26.47 4.01
CA LEU A 248 2.63 -26.62 5.31
C LEU A 248 1.76 -27.40 6.31
N MET A 249 0.45 -27.15 6.30
CA MET A 249 -0.52 -27.86 7.13
C MET A 249 -0.53 -29.36 6.84
N GLU A 250 -0.54 -29.74 5.56
CA GLU A 250 -0.50 -31.15 5.13
C GLU A 250 0.85 -31.83 5.44
N MET A 251 1.97 -31.11 5.29
CA MET A 251 3.28 -31.62 5.69
C MET A 251 3.34 -31.89 7.20
N ASN A 252 2.86 -30.95 8.01
CA ASN A 252 2.86 -31.09 9.46
C ASN A 252 1.94 -32.23 9.94
N ARG A 253 0.78 -32.45 9.29
CA ARG A 253 -0.08 -33.61 9.59
C ARG A 253 0.62 -34.94 9.33
N ARG A 254 1.42 -35.03 8.25
CA ARG A 254 2.18 -36.25 7.90
C ARG A 254 3.37 -36.51 8.82
N GLU A 255 3.92 -35.47 9.44
CA GLU A 255 5.01 -35.60 10.41
C GLU A 255 4.52 -36.04 11.81
N GLN A 256 3.22 -35.92 12.09
CA GLN A 256 2.58 -36.30 13.36
C GLN A 256 1.94 -37.71 13.35
N LEU A 257 1.88 -38.37 12.19
CA LEU A 257 1.38 -39.74 11.99
C LEU A 257 2.54 -40.73 11.92
#